data_AF-A0A7C8ZWI8-F1
#
_entry.id   AF-A0A7C8ZWI8-F1
#
_cell.length_a   1.000
_cell.length_b   1.000
_cell.length_c   1.000
_cell.angle_alpha   90.00
_cell.angle_beta   90.00
_cell.angle_gamma   90.00
#
_symmetry.space_group_name_H-M   'P 1'
#
loop_
_entity.id
_entity.type
_entity.pdbx_description
1 polymer ?
#
loop_
_entity_poly.entity_id
_entity_poly.type
_entity_poly.pdbx_seq_one_letter_code
_entity_poly.pdbx_strand_id
1 'polypeptide(L)'
;AVLFESNSRKENLPSAYPQSISSTKLNKMRSFVVLFIFSLFVSLSHAIELDFCVGDPSLPRGPAGYSCKDPSKVTLDDFIYTGFRVGGPTTNTFKNNVNL
;
A
#
# COMPACT_ATOMS: atom_id res chain seq x y z
N ALA A 1 31.23 -4.86 8.69
CA ALA A 1 30.40 -5.86 8.00
C ALA A 1 29.12 -6.00 8.80
N VAL A 2 27.99 -5.52 8.27
CA VAL A 2 26.66 -5.83 8.81
C VAL A 2 25.94 -6.50 7.65
N LEU A 3 25.71 -7.79 7.81
CA LEU A 3 24.90 -8.57 6.88
C LEU A 3 23.46 -8.11 7.06
N PHE A 4 22.92 -7.45 6.04
CA PHE A 4 21.47 -7.37 5.89
C PHE A 4 21.03 -8.74 5.39
N GLU A 5 20.45 -9.54 6.28
CA GLU A 5 19.66 -10.70 5.88
C GLU A 5 18.40 -10.16 5.20
N SER A 6 18.47 -9.92 3.90
CA SER A 6 17.29 -9.63 3.11
C SER A 6 16.49 -10.92 2.98
N ASN A 7 15.47 -11.08 3.82
CA ASN A 7 14.42 -12.08 3.62
C ASN A 7 13.64 -11.70 2.36
N SER A 8 14.21 -12.03 1.20
CA SER A 8 13.58 -11.90 -0.11
C SER A 8 12.58 -13.03 -0.26
N ARG A 9 11.30 -12.75 0.03
CA ARG A 9 10.22 -13.56 -0.52
C ARG A 9 10.34 -13.46 -2.05
N LYS A 10 10.66 -14.58 -2.71
CA LYS A 10 10.87 -14.65 -4.15
C LYS A 10 9.57 -14.34 -4.90
N GLU A 11 9.45 -13.15 -5.46
CA GLU A 11 8.57 -12.93 -6.61
C GLU A 11 9.44 -12.78 -7.86
N ASN A 12 9.28 -13.73 -8.77
CA ASN A 12 9.95 -13.75 -10.07
C ASN A 12 9.39 -12.62 -10.94
N LEU A 13 10.19 -11.59 -11.26
CA LEU A 13 9.89 -10.63 -12.32
C LEU A 13 11.18 -10.28 -13.10
N PRO A 14 11.15 -10.26 -14.45
CA PRO A 14 12.35 -10.40 -15.26
C PRO A 14 13.30 -9.20 -15.20
N SER A 15 14.59 -9.55 -15.17
CA SER A 15 15.76 -8.68 -15.19
C SER A 15 15.89 -7.90 -16.50
N ALA A 16 15.69 -6.58 -16.47
CA ALA A 16 16.25 -5.68 -17.48
C ALA A 16 16.26 -4.21 -17.00
N TYR A 17 17.30 -3.82 -16.25
CA TYR A 17 17.76 -2.43 -16.29
C TYR A 17 19.26 -2.36 -15.98
N PRO A 18 20.12 -1.88 -16.90
CA PRO A 18 21.52 -1.64 -16.59
C PRO A 18 21.65 -0.26 -15.91
N GLN A 19 21.96 -0.23 -14.62
CA GLN A 19 22.41 1.01 -13.96
C GLN A 19 23.94 1.11 -14.09
N SER A 20 24.43 1.60 -15.23
CA SER A 20 25.81 2.08 -15.33
C SER A 20 25.88 3.50 -14.73
N ILE A 21 26.05 3.61 -13.42
CA ILE A 21 26.40 4.89 -12.79
C ILE A 21 27.91 5.08 -12.98
N SER A 22 28.26 5.89 -13.97
CA SER A 22 29.63 6.34 -14.25
C SER A 22 30.16 7.12 -13.05
N SER A 23 31.19 6.60 -12.40
CA SER A 23 31.83 7.16 -11.21
C SER A 23 32.55 8.48 -11.52
N THR A 24 31.82 9.59 -11.54
CA THR A 24 32.46 10.92 -11.50
C THR A 24 32.97 11.18 -10.09
N LYS A 25 34.29 11.06 -9.95
CA LYS A 25 35.19 11.52 -8.86
C LYS A 25 34.49 12.40 -7.81
N LEU A 26 33.84 11.76 -6.83
CA LEU A 26 33.22 12.46 -5.70
C LEU A 26 34.35 12.93 -4.78
N ASN A 27 34.49 14.24 -4.62
CA ASN A 27 35.43 14.86 -3.71
C ASN A 27 35.25 14.31 -2.28
N LYS A 28 36.32 13.70 -1.78
CA LYS A 28 36.43 12.88 -0.54
C LYS A 28 35.90 13.54 0.74
N MET A 29 35.58 14.82 0.73
CA MET A 29 35.13 15.60 1.89
C MET A 29 33.61 15.91 1.89
N ARG A 30 32.88 15.72 0.77
CA ARG A 30 31.40 15.85 0.72
C ARG A 30 30.66 14.52 0.98
N SER A 31 31.37 13.40 0.95
CA SER A 31 30.80 12.05 1.11
C SER A 31 30.14 11.86 2.49
N PHE A 32 30.78 12.33 3.56
CA PHE A 32 30.27 12.17 4.92
C PHE A 32 28.97 12.95 5.16
N VAL A 33 28.84 14.13 4.57
CA VAL A 33 27.60 14.93 4.65
C VAL A 33 26.48 14.21 3.92
N VAL A 34 26.74 13.66 2.73
CA VAL A 34 25.74 12.90 1.96
C VAL A 34 25.26 11.66 2.73
N LEU A 35 26.17 10.92 3.37
CA LEU A 35 25.82 9.75 4.18
C LEU A 35 25.01 10.13 5.43
N PHE A 36 25.35 11.24 6.07
CA PHE A 36 24.62 11.74 7.24
C PHE A 36 23.19 12.17 6.88
N ILE A 37 23.04 12.93 5.79
CA ILE A 37 21.72 13.33 5.29
C ILE A 37 20.90 12.09 4.90
N PHE A 38 21.49 11.12 4.21
CA PHE A 38 20.81 9.87 3.86
C PHE A 38 20.35 9.09 5.10
N SER A 39 21.20 8.97 6.13
CA SER A 39 20.84 8.34 7.40
C SER A 39 19.68 9.07 8.11
N LEU A 40 19.66 10.40 8.07
CA LEU A 40 18.56 11.19 8.64
C LEU A 40 17.24 10.97 7.88
N PHE A 41 17.30 10.90 6.54
CA PHE A 41 16.13 10.63 5.70
C PHE A 41 15.54 9.24 5.95
N VAL A 42 16.38 8.21 6.09
CA VAL A 42 15.93 6.86 6.43
C VAL A 42 15.29 6.81 7.81
N SER A 43 15.84 7.51 8.82
CA SER A 43 15.22 7.60 10.15
C SER A 43 13.89 8.36 10.17
N LEU A 44 13.69 9.30 9.23
CA LEU A 44 12.44 10.05 9.10
C LEU A 44 11.38 9.30 8.29
N SER A 45 11.78 8.21 7.63
CA SER A 45 10.89 7.33 6.88
C SER A 45 10.06 6.49 7.85
N HIS A 46 9.05 7.12 8.45
CA HIS A 46 7.92 6.37 8.97
C HIS A 46 7.17 5.89 7.74
N ALA A 47 7.41 4.65 7.34
CA ALA A 47 6.48 3.96 6.48
C ALA A 47 5.14 3.99 7.22
N ILE A 48 4.26 4.91 6.82
CA ILE A 48 2.86 4.79 7.18
C ILE A 48 2.40 3.61 6.34
N GLU A 49 2.60 2.42 6.88
CA GLU A 49 1.89 1.21 6.49
C GLU A 49 0.44 1.47 6.91
N LEU A 50 -0.23 2.38 6.19
CA LEU A 50 -1.67 2.51 6.27
C LEU A 50 -2.20 1.33 5.46
N ASP A 51 -2.00 0.14 6.04
CA ASP A 51 -2.68 -1.06 5.62
C ASP A 51 -4.17 -0.71 5.61
N PHE A 52 -4.75 -0.87 4.44
CA PHE A 52 -6.18 -0.76 4.19
C PHE A 52 -6.95 -1.42 5.36
N CYS A 53 -7.83 -0.68 6.01
CA CYS A 53 -8.65 -1.25 7.08
C CYS A 53 -10.03 -1.61 6.52
N VAL A 54 -10.37 -2.90 6.62
CA VAL A 54 -11.71 -3.38 6.27
C VAL A 54 -12.69 -2.86 7.33
N GLY A 55 -13.71 -2.12 6.92
CA GLY A 55 -14.74 -1.65 7.85
C GLY A 55 -15.57 -2.81 8.39
N ASP A 56 -15.90 -2.79 9.68
CA ASP A 56 -16.78 -3.76 10.32
C ASP A 56 -18.24 -3.29 10.27
N PRO A 57 -19.08 -3.87 9.39
CA PRO A 57 -20.48 -3.47 9.26
C PRO A 57 -21.35 -3.89 10.45
N SER A 58 -20.84 -4.73 11.36
CA SER A 58 -21.58 -5.14 12.57
C SER A 58 -21.62 -4.04 13.64
N LEU A 59 -20.77 -3.03 13.52
CA LEU A 59 -20.66 -1.90 14.46
C LEU A 59 -21.43 -0.66 13.95
N PRO A 60 -21.82 0.26 14.85
CA PRO A 60 -22.45 1.51 14.46
C PRO A 60 -21.57 2.35 13.53
N ARG A 61 -22.18 2.92 12.49
CA ARG A 61 -21.48 3.83 11.56
C ARG A 61 -21.26 5.19 12.21
N GLY A 62 -20.02 5.63 12.28
CA GLY A 62 -19.62 6.96 12.73
C GLY A 62 -19.50 7.97 11.59
N PRO A 63 -19.18 9.24 11.89
CA PRO A 63 -18.97 10.30 10.89
C PRO A 63 -17.83 9.99 9.91
N ALA A 64 -16.88 9.14 10.30
CA ALA A 64 -15.78 8.68 9.46
C ALA A 64 -16.07 7.34 8.74
N GLY A 65 -17.26 6.77 8.89
CA GLY A 65 -17.60 5.43 8.37
C GLY A 65 -17.61 4.36 9.47
N TYR A 66 -17.34 3.11 9.08
CA TYR A 66 -17.28 1.99 10.02
C TYR A 66 -15.93 1.94 10.73
N SER A 67 -15.93 1.49 11.99
CA SER A 67 -14.70 1.12 12.68
C SER A 67 -14.01 -0.05 11.97
N CYS A 68 -12.69 -0.10 12.04
CA CYS A 68 -11.93 -1.18 11.40
C CYS A 68 -12.22 -2.53 12.08
N LYS A 69 -12.39 -3.57 11.26
CA LYS A 69 -12.47 -4.95 11.68
C LYS A 69 -11.13 -5.40 12.25
N ASP A 70 -11.17 -6.30 13.24
CA ASP A 70 -9.96 -6.91 13.79
C ASP A 70 -9.19 -7.63 12.65
N PRO A 71 -7.89 -7.37 12.45
CA PRO A 71 -7.10 -7.98 11.37
C PRO A 71 -7.13 -9.53 11.39
N SER A 72 -7.25 -10.14 12.57
CA SER A 72 -7.36 -11.60 12.72
C SER A 72 -8.70 -12.17 12.25
N LYS A 73 -9.72 -11.32 12.09
CA LYS A 73 -11.07 -11.67 11.63
C LYS A 73 -11.34 -11.24 10.19
N VAL A 74 -10.39 -10.59 9.53
CA VAL A 74 -10.49 -10.25 8.12
C VAL A 74 -10.37 -11.53 7.29
N THR A 75 -11.30 -11.71 6.37
CA THR A 75 -11.42 -12.89 5.52
C THR A 75 -11.43 -12.47 4.05
N LEU A 76 -11.28 -13.44 3.14
CA LEU A 76 -11.34 -13.19 1.70
C LEU A 76 -12.68 -12.55 1.28
N ASP A 77 -13.77 -12.95 1.94
CA ASP A 77 -15.12 -12.47 1.63
C ASP A 77 -15.27 -10.96 1.87
N ASP A 78 -14.46 -10.37 2.75
CA ASP A 78 -14.45 -8.93 3.01
C ASP A 78 -13.91 -8.10 1.82
N PHE A 79 -13.26 -8.74 0.84
CA PHE A 79 -12.71 -8.09 -0.36
C PHE A 79 -13.49 -8.42 -1.64
N ILE A 80 -14.50 -9.29 -1.57
CA ILE A 80 -15.27 -9.74 -2.72
C ILE A 80 -16.62 -9.01 -2.73
N TYR A 81 -16.83 -8.15 -3.72
CA TYR A 81 -18.13 -7.54 -3.98
C TYR A 81 -18.81 -8.19 -5.18
N THR A 82 -19.95 -8.87 -4.95
CA THR A 82 -20.73 -9.54 -6.00
C THR A 82 -22.01 -8.80 -6.40
N GLY A 83 -22.23 -7.58 -5.90
CA GLY A 83 -23.48 -6.83 -6.09
C GLY A 83 -23.80 -6.46 -7.54
N PHE A 84 -22.82 -6.51 -8.44
CA PHE A 84 -23.00 -6.19 -9.86
C PHE A 84 -23.40 -7.39 -10.73
N ARG A 85 -23.53 -8.60 -10.16
CA ARG A 85 -23.85 -9.82 -10.93
C ARG A 85 -25.27 -9.83 -11.47
N VAL A 86 -26.19 -9.09 -10.85
CA VAL A 86 -27.59 -9.01 -11.23
C VAL A 86 -27.93 -7.54 -11.48
N GLY A 87 -28.57 -7.27 -12.61
CA GLY A 87 -29.05 -5.92 -12.92
C GLY A 87 -30.14 -5.50 -11.92
N GLY A 88 -29.99 -4.31 -11.32
CA GLY A 88 -31.01 -3.75 -10.44
C GLY A 88 -32.25 -3.26 -11.21
N PRO A 89 -33.42 -3.16 -10.55
CA PRO A 89 -34.65 -2.69 -11.17
C PRO A 89 -34.52 -1.22 -11.62
N THR A 90 -35.03 -0.92 -12.82
CA THR A 90 -34.99 0.40 -13.48
C THR A 90 -36.39 1.00 -13.67
N THR A 91 -37.31 0.73 -12.73
CA THR A 91 -38.73 1.16 -12.82
C THR A 91 -38.95 2.65 -12.53
N ASN A 92 -37.90 3.41 -12.24
CA ASN A 92 -37.96 4.86 -12.02
C ASN A 92 -38.10 5.64 -13.33
N THR A 93 -38.53 6.89 -13.26
CA THR A 93 -38.73 7.79 -14.42
C THR A 93 -37.51 7.90 -15.34
N PHE A 94 -36.31 7.81 -14.78
CA PHE A 94 -35.03 7.95 -15.50
C PHE A 94 -34.47 6.61 -16.01
N LYS A 95 -35.16 5.49 -15.76
CA LYS A 95 -34.78 4.14 -16.21
C LYS A 95 -33.35 3.73 -15.86
N ASN A 96 -32.86 4.13 -14.69
CA ASN A 96 -31.51 3.86 -14.23
C ASN A 96 -31.50 3.31 -12.79
N ASN A 97 -30.49 2.50 -12.50
CA ASN A 97 -30.27 1.93 -11.18
C ASN A 97 -28.84 2.24 -10.73
N VAL A 98 -28.69 2.72 -9.50
CA VAL A 98 -27.39 2.98 -8.88
C VAL A 98 -27.21 1.98 -7.75
N ASN A 99 -26.19 1.14 -7.86
CA ASN A 99 -25.75 0.23 -6.81
C ASN A 99 -24.38 0.71 -6.32
N LEU A 100 -24.28 1.01 -5.02
CA LEU A 100 -23.08 1.54 -4.35
C LEU A 100 -22.35 0.44 -3.57
#